data_AF-A0AAV2RMS8-F1
#
_entry.id   AF-A0AAV2RMS8-F1
#
_cell.length_a   1.000
_cell.length_b   1.000
_cell.length_c   1.000
_cell.angle_alpha   90.00
_cell.angle_beta   90.00
_cell.angle_gamma   90.00
#
_symmetry.space_group_name_H-M   'P 1'
#
loop_
_entity.id
_entity.type
_entity.pdbx_description
1 polymer ?
#
loop_
_entity_poly.entity_id
_entity_poly.type
_entity_poly.pdbx_seq_one_letter_code
_entity_poly.pdbx_strand_id
1 'polypeptide(L)'
;MYRAEFIFKNKRSGRYIHRCGKQFTTLEHEPLWLWDCLHPRAHYVFEQVDNEWGYIHPKESDEFWHPVGGQMNTTTNGEELHLHPSKPRHAMFAIDQVNGYIIHRDGLYVHYAAGTDPCPPNGDRIILHQDKHEGMTWEFLNPSNTSEEVNVYGSANILGDWKMLFAVEKSLAELTIQFKYKVGKSHPESTSSAFQFGWEASVSAKCKFAQMSTSTSITKEIENSSPETWSEEVEQTDTVKVVPGETVVVWQRVFIGTHLGHKAVFQSSHFTHTKDIDVKPVGQETD
;
A
#
# COMPACT_ATOMS: atom_id res chain seq x y z
N MET A 1 2.26 -14.81 11.42
CA MET A 1 2.01 -13.75 10.43
C MET A 1 3.07 -13.89 9.35
N TYR A 2 2.69 -14.10 8.08
CA TYR A 2 3.66 -14.25 7.00
C TYR A 2 4.28 -12.88 6.72
N ARG A 3 5.62 -12.76 6.80
CA ARG A 3 6.34 -11.54 6.43
C ARG A 3 6.72 -11.67 4.97
N ALA A 4 6.34 -10.69 4.15
CA ALA A 4 6.74 -10.68 2.76
C ALA A 4 8.26 -10.48 2.68
N GLU A 5 8.90 -11.33 1.89
CA GLU A 5 10.32 -11.20 1.54
C GLU A 5 10.43 -10.32 0.29
N PHE A 6 11.38 -9.39 0.31
CA PHE A 6 11.57 -8.45 -0.79
C PHE A 6 13.03 -8.01 -0.91
N ILE A 7 13.34 -7.36 -2.03
CA ILE A 7 14.61 -6.66 -2.26
C ILE A 7 14.36 -5.18 -2.50
N PHE A 8 15.33 -4.35 -2.14
CA PHE A 8 15.34 -2.93 -2.48
C PHE A 8 16.16 -2.72 -3.74
N LYS A 9 15.55 -2.21 -4.80
CA LYS A 9 16.26 -1.81 -6.02
C LYS A 9 16.17 -0.29 -6.19
N ASN A 10 17.29 0.39 -6.31
CA ASN A 10 17.29 1.83 -6.55
C ASN A 10 16.75 2.13 -7.96
N LYS A 11 15.73 3.00 -8.08
CA LYS A 11 15.10 3.30 -9.38
C LYS A 11 16.08 3.95 -10.36
N ARG A 12 17.03 4.74 -9.87
CA ARG A 12 17.99 5.48 -10.71
C ARG A 12 19.15 4.60 -11.18
N SER A 13 19.83 3.91 -10.26
CA SER A 13 21.03 3.12 -10.57
C SER A 13 20.74 1.68 -10.96
N GLY A 14 19.55 1.17 -10.65
CA GLY A 14 19.17 -0.22 -10.88
C GLY A 14 19.84 -1.24 -9.96
N ARG A 15 20.61 -0.76 -8.96
CA ARG A 15 21.37 -1.57 -8.00
C ARG A 15 20.57 -1.86 -6.73
N TYR A 16 21.02 -2.83 -5.95
CA TYR A 16 20.31 -3.36 -4.79
C TYR A 16 21.01 -3.02 -3.47
N ILE A 17 20.25 -2.88 -2.38
CA ILE A 17 20.81 -2.74 -1.03
C ILE A 17 21.22 -4.12 -0.51
N HIS A 18 22.45 -4.26 -0.03
CA HIS A 18 23.06 -5.50 0.43
C HIS A 18 23.58 -5.33 1.85
N ARG A 19 23.45 -6.38 2.66
CA ARG A 19 24.29 -6.50 3.86
C ARG A 19 25.70 -6.90 3.44
N CYS A 20 26.68 -6.14 3.90
CA CYS A 20 28.07 -6.45 3.66
C CYS A 20 28.59 -7.34 4.78
N GLY A 21 28.70 -8.66 4.56
CA GLY A 21 29.17 -9.59 5.59
C GLY A 21 30.45 -9.09 6.28
N LYS A 22 30.51 -9.19 7.62
CA LYS A 22 31.59 -8.62 8.47
C LYS A 22 33.01 -8.95 8.00
N GLN A 23 33.21 -10.09 7.33
CA GLN A 23 34.50 -10.48 6.74
C GLN A 23 35.04 -9.55 5.64
N PHE A 24 34.21 -8.67 5.07
CA PHE A 24 34.57 -7.76 3.98
C PHE A 24 34.81 -6.33 4.47
N THR A 25 34.80 -6.10 5.79
CA THR A 25 34.92 -4.78 6.40
C THR A 25 35.76 -4.85 7.67
N THR A 26 36.47 -3.77 7.99
CA THR A 26 37.17 -3.60 9.28
C THR A 26 36.31 -2.84 10.29
N LEU A 27 35.08 -2.49 9.93
CA LEU A 27 34.15 -1.78 10.80
C LEU A 27 33.63 -2.69 11.91
N GLU A 28 33.39 -2.12 13.09
CA GLU A 28 32.80 -2.84 14.22
C GLU A 28 31.37 -3.33 13.94
N HIS A 29 30.70 -2.71 12.97
CA HIS A 29 29.33 -3.00 12.56
C HIS A 29 29.28 -3.53 11.12
N GLU A 30 28.25 -4.32 10.79
CA GLU A 30 28.01 -4.82 9.43
C GLU A 30 27.31 -3.72 8.61
N PRO A 31 27.99 -3.05 7.66
CA PRO A 31 27.38 -1.93 6.93
C PRO A 31 26.43 -2.41 5.84
N LEU A 32 25.55 -1.50 5.41
CA LEU A 32 24.71 -1.69 4.24
C LEU A 32 25.33 -1.00 3.02
N TRP A 33 25.40 -1.71 1.90
CA TRP A 33 26.00 -1.22 0.66
C TRP A 33 25.07 -1.33 -0.52
N LEU A 34 25.31 -0.50 -1.53
CA LEU A 34 24.72 -0.64 -2.84
C LEU A 34 25.57 -1.56 -3.72
N TRP A 35 24.93 -2.51 -4.39
CA TRP A 35 25.61 -3.51 -5.23
C TRP A 35 24.78 -3.90 -6.47
N ASP A 36 25.44 -4.31 -7.55
CA ASP A 36 24.78 -4.62 -8.84
C ASP A 36 24.14 -6.02 -8.92
N CYS A 37 24.71 -7.01 -8.23
CA CYS A 37 24.23 -8.39 -8.28
C CYS A 37 23.03 -8.63 -7.35
N LEU A 38 22.28 -9.70 -7.60
CA LEU A 38 21.18 -10.14 -6.75
C LEU A 38 21.50 -11.52 -6.17
N HIS A 39 21.39 -11.65 -4.85
CA HIS A 39 21.60 -12.90 -4.11
C HIS A 39 20.97 -12.81 -2.70
N PRO A 40 20.88 -13.90 -1.91
CA PRO A 40 20.18 -13.91 -0.62
C PRO A 40 20.56 -12.81 0.39
N ARG A 41 21.79 -12.27 0.35
CA ARG A 41 22.19 -11.13 1.21
C ARG A 41 21.55 -9.78 0.82
N ALA A 42 20.75 -9.75 -0.24
CA ALA A 42 19.94 -8.60 -0.65
C ALA A 42 18.47 -8.76 -0.25
N HIS A 43 18.11 -9.86 0.42
CA HIS A 43 16.73 -10.19 0.77
C HIS A 43 16.42 -9.68 2.17
N TYR A 44 15.33 -8.93 2.28
CA TYR A 44 14.87 -8.32 3.52
C TYR A 44 13.42 -8.68 3.80
N VAL A 45 13.04 -8.43 5.04
CA VAL A 45 11.67 -8.48 5.54
C VAL A 45 11.41 -7.22 6.36
N PHE A 46 10.15 -6.83 6.43
CA PHE A 46 9.69 -5.70 7.23
C PHE A 46 8.86 -6.23 8.41
N GLU A 47 9.29 -5.93 9.62
CA GLU A 47 8.58 -6.23 10.85
C GLU A 47 7.81 -4.98 11.29
N GLN A 48 6.54 -4.91 10.91
CA GLN A 48 5.65 -3.83 11.33
C GLN A 48 5.42 -3.85 12.85
N VAL A 49 5.43 -2.68 13.48
CA VAL A 49 5.25 -2.51 14.93
C VAL A 49 4.09 -1.59 15.26
N ASP A 50 4.03 -0.39 14.68
CA ASP A 50 3.05 0.64 14.99
C ASP A 50 2.66 1.44 13.74
N ASN A 51 1.46 1.20 13.22
CA ASN A 51 0.97 1.74 11.95
C ASN A 51 2.03 1.56 10.84
N GLU A 52 2.49 2.61 10.19
CA GLU A 52 3.53 2.53 9.16
C GLU A 52 4.94 2.18 9.67
N TRP A 53 5.20 2.26 10.98
CA TRP A 53 6.54 2.12 11.54
C TRP A 53 6.89 0.67 11.87
N GLY A 54 8.09 0.27 11.50
CA GLY A 54 8.60 -1.08 11.74
C GLY A 54 10.11 -1.18 11.59
N TYR A 55 10.60 -2.40 11.70
CA TYR A 55 12.03 -2.72 11.57
C TYR A 55 12.30 -3.41 10.24
N ILE A 56 13.34 -2.96 9.53
CA ILE A 56 13.87 -3.64 8.35
C ILE A 56 15.00 -4.56 8.81
N HIS A 57 14.97 -5.83 8.40
CA HIS A 57 16.08 -6.75 8.66
C HIS A 57 16.29 -7.74 7.52
N PRO A 58 17.53 -8.26 7.33
CA PRO A 58 17.77 -9.33 6.38
C PRO A 58 16.94 -10.56 6.74
N LYS A 59 16.44 -11.29 5.74
CA LYS A 59 15.62 -12.49 5.97
C LYS A 59 16.31 -13.54 6.85
N GLU A 60 17.61 -13.68 6.70
CA GLU A 60 18.43 -14.70 7.39
C GLU A 60 19.13 -14.15 8.65
N SER A 61 18.74 -12.97 9.15
CA SER A 61 19.37 -12.35 10.32
C SER A 61 18.32 -11.76 11.27
N ASP A 62 18.65 -11.82 12.57
CA ASP A 62 17.94 -11.13 13.64
C ASP A 62 18.59 -9.76 13.97
N GLU A 63 19.41 -9.22 13.06
CA GLU A 63 19.94 -7.86 13.14
C GLU A 63 19.13 -6.90 12.24
N PHE A 64 18.83 -5.70 12.74
CA PHE A 64 17.98 -4.71 12.12
C PHE A 64 18.80 -3.56 11.55
N TRP A 65 18.22 -2.80 10.63
CA TRP A 65 18.83 -1.57 10.13
C TRP A 65 18.90 -0.52 11.25
N HIS A 66 20.07 0.07 11.43
CA HIS A 66 20.36 1.11 12.42
C HIS A 66 21.21 2.22 11.81
N PRO A 67 20.98 3.48 12.17
CA PRO A 67 21.96 4.53 11.92
C PRO A 67 23.21 4.35 12.80
N VAL A 68 24.39 4.54 12.23
CA VAL A 68 25.69 4.46 12.93
C VAL A 68 25.83 5.63 13.90
N GLY A 69 25.69 5.34 15.20
CA GLY A 69 25.82 6.34 16.26
C GLY A 69 24.73 6.22 17.32
N GLY A 70 23.64 5.49 17.04
CA GLY A 70 22.60 5.12 18.01
C GLY A 70 22.00 6.32 18.76
N GLN A 71 22.09 7.53 18.19
CA GLN A 71 21.62 8.74 18.86
C GLN A 71 20.09 8.70 18.92
N MET A 72 19.52 9.21 20.00
CA MET A 72 18.06 9.24 20.16
C MET A 72 17.36 10.05 19.05
N ASN A 73 18.08 10.98 18.41
CA ASN A 73 17.63 11.78 17.28
C ASN A 73 18.69 11.77 16.19
N THR A 74 18.36 11.20 15.04
CA THR A 74 19.19 11.09 13.85
C THR A 74 18.85 12.27 12.94
N THR A 75 19.47 13.42 13.19
CA THR A 75 19.25 14.63 12.36
C THR A 75 20.43 14.95 11.45
N THR A 76 21.47 14.12 11.46
CA THR A 76 22.71 14.37 10.73
C THR A 76 22.67 13.70 9.36
N ASN A 77 22.80 14.50 8.31
CA ASN A 77 22.99 14.02 6.96
C ASN A 77 24.30 13.21 6.83
N GLY A 78 24.27 12.12 6.05
CA GLY A 78 25.44 11.29 5.79
C GLY A 78 25.67 10.18 6.80
N GLU A 79 24.77 9.99 7.78
CA GLU A 79 24.89 8.92 8.76
C GLU A 79 24.70 7.56 8.09
N GLU A 80 25.71 6.69 8.17
CA GLU A 80 25.67 5.36 7.55
C GLU A 80 24.65 4.45 8.23
N LEU A 81 24.08 3.53 7.45
CA LEU A 81 23.25 2.45 7.98
C LEU A 81 24.07 1.16 8.15
N HIS A 82 23.81 0.46 9.24
CA HIS A 82 24.41 -0.82 9.58
C HIS A 82 23.40 -1.79 10.18
N LEU A 83 23.80 -3.04 10.39
CA LEU A 83 23.01 -4.05 11.07
C LEU A 83 23.37 -4.15 12.56
N HIS A 84 22.36 -4.12 13.42
CA HIS A 84 22.51 -4.24 14.87
C HIS A 84 21.35 -5.06 15.50
N PRO A 85 21.60 -5.89 16.53
CA PRO A 85 20.59 -6.81 17.08
C PRO A 85 19.48 -6.14 17.92
N SER A 86 19.63 -4.88 18.32
CA SER A 86 18.62 -4.21 19.16
C SER A 86 17.44 -3.69 18.34
N LYS A 87 16.28 -3.53 19.01
CA LYS A 87 15.05 -2.94 18.44
C LYS A 87 14.61 -1.68 19.19
N PRO A 88 15.43 -0.62 19.27
CA PRO A 88 15.02 0.63 19.86
C PRO A 88 14.08 1.39 18.91
N ARG A 89 13.34 2.38 19.42
CA ARG A 89 12.43 3.20 18.61
C ARG A 89 13.15 3.96 17.48
N HIS A 90 14.39 4.38 17.69
CA HIS A 90 15.20 5.09 16.68
C HIS A 90 15.74 4.17 15.56
N ALA A 91 15.51 2.86 15.62
CA ALA A 91 15.80 1.94 14.51
C ALA A 91 14.56 1.66 13.64
N MET A 92 13.47 2.40 13.86
CA MET A 92 12.24 2.25 13.08
C MET A 92 12.33 3.03 11.77
N PHE A 93 11.78 2.41 10.74
CA PHE A 93 11.60 2.97 9.42
C PHE A 93 10.14 2.79 8.99
N ALA A 94 9.72 3.63 8.06
CA ALA A 94 8.51 3.46 7.29
C ALA A 94 8.88 3.40 5.81
N ILE A 95 8.14 2.59 5.06
CA ILE A 95 8.31 2.40 3.62
C ILE A 95 7.13 3.07 2.91
N ASP A 96 7.40 4.10 2.12
CA ASP A 96 6.42 4.73 1.22
C ASP A 96 6.58 4.10 -0.17
N GLN A 97 5.82 3.04 -0.44
CA GLN A 97 5.90 2.31 -1.71
C GLN A 97 5.43 3.15 -2.91
N VAL A 98 4.53 4.11 -2.70
CA VAL A 98 3.97 4.96 -3.77
C VAL A 98 5.05 5.86 -4.32
N ASN A 99 5.72 6.58 -3.43
CA ASN A 99 6.78 7.50 -3.84
C ASN A 99 8.14 6.79 -3.97
N GLY A 100 8.25 5.57 -3.45
CA GLY A 100 9.49 4.78 -3.44
C GLY A 100 10.46 5.23 -2.35
N TYR A 101 10.00 5.80 -1.25
CA TYR A 101 10.88 6.28 -0.18
C TYR A 101 11.01 5.26 0.95
N ILE A 102 12.17 5.25 1.58
CA ILE A 102 12.37 4.61 2.88
C ILE A 102 12.71 5.73 3.86
N ILE A 103 11.88 5.88 4.89
CA ILE A 103 11.84 7.04 5.76
C ILE A 103 12.23 6.57 7.16
N HIS A 104 13.29 7.14 7.72
CA HIS A 104 13.68 6.92 9.10
C HIS A 104 12.71 7.64 10.05
N ARG A 105 12.55 7.15 11.29
CA ARG A 105 11.63 7.71 12.29
C ARG A 105 11.79 9.21 12.55
N ASP A 106 13.01 9.72 12.36
CA ASP A 106 13.36 11.13 12.57
C ASP A 106 13.18 11.99 11.32
N GLY A 107 12.64 11.44 10.23
CA GLY A 107 12.22 12.17 9.03
C GLY A 107 13.27 12.26 7.91
N LEU A 108 14.44 11.64 8.10
CA LEU A 108 15.44 11.47 7.04
C LEU A 108 15.08 10.31 6.11
N TYR A 109 15.66 10.31 4.92
CA TYR A 109 15.43 9.31 3.88
C TYR A 109 16.66 8.44 3.69
N VAL A 110 16.47 7.21 3.20
CA VAL A 110 17.56 6.31 2.85
C VAL A 110 18.11 6.63 1.46
N HIS A 111 19.41 6.91 1.38
CA HIS A 111 20.16 7.25 0.17
C HIS A 111 21.32 6.27 -0.01
N TYR A 112 21.85 6.19 -1.23
CA TYR A 112 23.25 5.81 -1.43
C TYR A 112 24.13 7.07 -1.37
N ALA A 113 25.37 6.95 -0.87
CA ALA A 113 26.21 8.09 -0.54
C ALA A 113 26.69 8.91 -1.75
N ALA A 114 26.80 8.30 -2.94
CA ALA A 114 27.03 9.02 -4.19
C ALA A 114 25.81 9.87 -4.64
N GLY A 115 24.72 9.88 -3.88
CA GLY A 115 23.61 10.83 -4.00
C GLY A 115 22.76 10.59 -5.24
N THR A 116 23.06 11.31 -6.31
CA THR A 116 22.34 11.27 -7.59
C THR A 116 23.18 10.67 -8.72
N ASP A 117 24.36 10.13 -8.46
CA ASP A 117 25.12 9.43 -9.51
C ASP A 117 24.32 8.23 -10.04
N PRO A 118 24.00 8.14 -11.35
CA PRO A 118 23.32 6.96 -11.91
C PRO A 118 24.18 5.69 -11.91
N CYS A 119 25.50 5.81 -11.78
CA CYS A 119 26.47 4.72 -11.84
C CYS A 119 27.35 4.65 -10.57
N PRO A 120 26.75 4.62 -9.36
CA PRO A 120 27.52 4.58 -8.12
C PRO A 120 28.39 3.31 -8.08
N PRO A 121 29.58 3.32 -7.45
CA PRO A 121 30.43 2.14 -7.39
C PRO A 121 29.79 1.01 -6.57
N ASN A 122 30.21 -0.24 -6.81
CA ASN A 122 29.87 -1.34 -5.93
C ASN A 122 30.50 -1.09 -4.55
N GLY A 123 29.70 -1.23 -3.48
CA GLY A 123 30.15 -0.94 -2.12
C GLY A 123 29.87 0.48 -1.68
N ASP A 124 29.16 1.28 -2.49
CA ASP A 124 28.72 2.61 -2.07
C ASP A 124 27.84 2.50 -0.83
N ARG A 125 28.03 3.41 0.13
CA ARG A 125 27.40 3.33 1.46
C ARG A 125 25.92 3.68 1.38
N ILE A 126 25.11 2.98 2.15
CA ILE A 126 23.73 3.42 2.40
C ILE A 126 23.74 4.35 3.60
N ILE A 127 23.16 5.53 3.44
CA ILE A 127 23.18 6.61 4.42
C ILE A 127 21.78 7.18 4.64
N LEU A 128 21.63 7.99 5.68
CA LEU A 128 20.47 8.87 5.88
C LEU A 128 20.74 10.29 5.40
N HIS A 129 19.77 10.89 4.73
CA HIS A 129 19.85 12.28 4.27
C HIS A 129 18.45 12.91 4.18
N GLN A 130 18.34 14.22 4.35
CA GLN A 130 17.05 14.93 4.34
C GLN A 130 16.50 15.21 2.93
N ASP A 131 17.35 15.12 1.90
CA ASP A 131 17.05 15.60 0.56
C ASP A 131 16.10 14.64 -0.17
N LYS A 132 15.24 15.17 -1.02
CA LYS A 132 14.38 14.37 -1.90
C LYS A 132 14.81 14.51 -3.34
N HIS A 133 15.20 13.41 -3.95
CA HIS A 133 15.59 13.34 -5.36
C HIS A 133 15.52 11.89 -5.85
N GLU A 134 15.61 11.67 -7.17
CA GLU A 134 15.52 10.33 -7.77
C GLU A 134 16.54 9.32 -7.22
N GLY A 135 17.71 9.76 -6.74
CA GLY A 135 18.70 8.89 -6.09
C GLY A 135 18.25 8.23 -4.77
N MET A 136 17.20 8.73 -4.11
CA MET A 136 16.65 8.13 -2.88
C MET A 136 15.33 7.39 -3.10
N THR A 137 15.03 7.06 -4.36
CA THR A 137 13.83 6.30 -4.71
C THR A 137 14.15 4.83 -4.97
N TRP A 138 13.29 3.96 -4.45
CA TRP A 138 13.47 2.52 -4.37
C TRP A 138 12.21 1.79 -4.87
N GLU A 139 12.43 0.65 -5.51
CA GLU A 139 11.43 -0.36 -5.83
C GLU A 139 11.56 -1.51 -4.81
N PHE A 140 10.42 -2.08 -4.41
CA PHE A 140 10.33 -3.18 -3.43
C PHE A 140 9.86 -4.42 -4.16
N LEU A 141 10.79 -5.30 -4.56
CA LEU A 141 10.54 -6.32 -5.57
C LEU A 141 10.60 -7.73 -4.98
N ASN A 142 9.94 -8.68 -5.65
CA ASN A 142 10.00 -10.10 -5.33
C ASN A 142 11.40 -10.64 -5.68
N PRO A 143 12.15 -11.22 -4.74
CA PRO A 143 13.49 -11.73 -5.03
C PRO A 143 13.52 -12.86 -6.06
N SER A 144 12.42 -13.60 -6.21
CA SER A 144 12.28 -14.66 -7.21
C SER A 144 11.81 -14.15 -8.58
N ASN A 145 11.28 -12.93 -8.64
CA ASN A 145 10.80 -12.29 -9.85
C ASN A 145 10.89 -10.76 -9.72
N THR A 146 12.02 -10.18 -10.13
CA THR A 146 12.27 -8.73 -9.98
C THR A 146 11.42 -7.84 -10.89
N SER A 147 10.50 -8.40 -11.67
CA SER A 147 9.48 -7.64 -12.40
C SER A 147 8.17 -7.50 -11.60
N GLU A 148 8.07 -8.13 -10.43
CA GLU A 148 6.90 -8.08 -9.56
C GLU A 148 7.23 -7.30 -8.28
N GLU A 149 6.43 -6.28 -8.00
CA GLU A 149 6.48 -5.55 -6.73
C GLU A 149 5.81 -6.34 -5.60
N VAL A 150 6.37 -6.21 -4.40
CA VAL A 150 5.90 -6.86 -3.18
C VAL A 150 5.30 -5.82 -2.25
N ASN A 151 4.17 -6.14 -1.62
CA ASN A 151 3.71 -5.35 -0.49
C ASN A 151 4.46 -5.72 0.78
N VAL A 152 5.21 -4.77 1.32
CA VAL A 152 6.04 -5.02 2.51
C VAL A 152 5.22 -5.08 3.80
N TYR A 153 4.02 -4.50 3.79
CA TYR A 153 3.11 -4.41 4.93
C TYR A 153 2.04 -5.52 4.96
N GLY A 154 2.01 -6.41 3.97
CA GLY A 154 1.01 -7.48 3.88
C GLY A 154 -0.38 -7.00 3.49
N SER A 155 -1.32 -7.94 3.38
CA SER A 155 -2.64 -7.75 2.75
C SER A 155 -3.56 -6.76 3.44
N ALA A 156 -4.16 -5.87 2.65
CA ALA A 156 -5.32 -5.07 3.05
C ALA A 156 -6.55 -5.96 3.26
N ASN A 157 -7.42 -5.55 4.18
CA ASN A 157 -8.72 -6.18 4.36
C ASN A 157 -9.78 -5.39 3.57
N ILE A 158 -10.53 -6.09 2.71
CA ILE A 158 -11.57 -5.50 1.87
C ILE A 158 -12.90 -6.17 2.21
N LEU A 159 -13.88 -5.35 2.57
CA LEU A 159 -15.24 -5.78 2.85
C LEU A 159 -16.20 -5.12 1.86
N GLY A 160 -17.06 -5.90 1.22
CA GLY A 160 -18.18 -5.40 0.42
C GLY A 160 -19.47 -5.36 1.25
N ASP A 161 -20.21 -4.26 1.19
CA ASP A 161 -21.56 -4.13 1.77
C ASP A 161 -22.50 -3.39 0.81
N TRP A 162 -23.81 -3.51 1.06
CA TRP A 162 -24.85 -2.79 0.38
C TRP A 162 -25.27 -1.55 1.16
N LYS A 163 -25.18 -0.39 0.52
CA LYS A 163 -25.65 0.90 1.02
C LYS A 163 -27.00 1.22 0.39
N MET A 164 -28.02 1.46 1.20
CA MET A 164 -29.31 1.94 0.71
C MET A 164 -29.14 3.36 0.17
N LEU A 165 -29.55 3.59 -1.08
CA LEU A 165 -29.60 4.93 -1.66
C LEU A 165 -30.97 5.56 -1.47
N PHE A 166 -32.01 4.77 -1.63
CA PHE A 166 -33.37 5.26 -1.72
C PHE A 166 -34.39 4.13 -1.49
N ALA A 167 -35.57 4.45 -0.95
CA ALA A 167 -36.70 3.53 -0.77
C ALA A 167 -38.05 4.21 -0.99
N VAL A 168 -38.98 3.53 -1.68
CA VAL A 168 -40.42 3.77 -1.65
C VAL A 168 -41.09 2.54 -1.10
N GLU A 169 -41.97 2.71 -0.13
CA GLU A 169 -42.86 1.64 0.32
C GLU A 169 -44.26 1.83 -0.22
N LYS A 170 -44.85 0.75 -0.76
CA LYS A 170 -46.26 0.64 -1.15
C LYS A 170 -46.77 1.91 -1.83
N SER A 171 -46.14 2.29 -2.95
CA SER A 171 -46.48 3.52 -3.65
C SER A 171 -47.98 3.63 -3.92
N LEU A 172 -48.60 4.77 -3.65
CA LEU A 172 -50.04 4.97 -3.91
C LEU A 172 -50.35 5.37 -5.35
N ALA A 173 -49.31 5.74 -6.11
CA ALA A 173 -49.41 6.20 -7.49
C ALA A 173 -48.18 5.77 -8.30
N GLU A 174 -48.23 5.92 -9.62
CA GLU A 174 -47.04 5.76 -10.45
C GLU A 174 -46.10 6.96 -10.21
N LEU A 175 -44.86 6.69 -9.84
CA LEU A 175 -43.84 7.69 -9.56
C LEU A 175 -42.60 7.41 -10.41
N THR A 176 -42.03 8.46 -10.98
CA THR A 176 -40.65 8.42 -11.50
C THR A 176 -39.79 9.23 -10.55
N ILE A 177 -38.87 8.57 -9.88
CA ILE A 177 -38.07 9.17 -8.82
C ILE A 177 -36.64 9.29 -9.29
N GLN A 178 -36.15 10.51 -9.29
CA GLN A 178 -34.76 10.81 -9.54
C GLN A 178 -33.97 10.72 -8.23
N PHE A 179 -32.87 10.00 -8.24
CA PHE A 179 -31.96 9.88 -7.11
C PHE A 179 -30.53 10.18 -7.52
N LYS A 180 -29.77 10.73 -6.58
CA LYS A 180 -28.36 11.08 -6.75
C LYS A 180 -27.49 10.10 -5.98
N TYR A 181 -26.36 9.74 -6.54
CA TYR A 181 -25.38 8.88 -5.90
C TYR A 181 -23.97 9.27 -6.30
N LYS A 182 -23.00 8.85 -5.49
CA LYS A 182 -21.58 9.04 -5.80
C LYS A 182 -21.04 7.76 -6.41
N VAL A 183 -20.21 7.90 -7.43
CA VAL A 183 -19.39 6.79 -7.94
C VAL A 183 -17.94 7.19 -7.82
N GLY A 184 -17.13 6.25 -7.38
CA GLY A 184 -15.69 6.35 -7.38
C GLY A 184 -15.05 6.27 -6.01
N LYS A 185 -13.75 6.57 -6.00
CA LYS A 185 -12.90 6.45 -4.81
C LYS A 185 -13.09 7.68 -3.93
N SER A 186 -13.62 7.49 -2.72
CA SER A 186 -13.56 8.53 -1.69
C SER A 186 -12.10 8.77 -1.29
N HIS A 187 -11.78 10.02 -0.94
CA HIS A 187 -10.45 10.36 -0.43
C HIS A 187 -10.13 9.44 0.77
N PRO A 188 -8.95 8.80 0.80
CA PRO A 188 -8.61 7.90 1.90
C PRO A 188 -8.64 8.66 3.22
N GLU A 189 -9.38 8.14 4.19
CA GLU A 189 -9.36 8.61 5.56
C GLU A 189 -8.10 8.03 6.20
N SER A 190 -7.11 8.89 6.36
CA SER A 190 -5.87 8.56 7.05
C SER A 190 -5.90 9.10 8.47
N THR A 191 -5.57 8.24 9.44
CA THR A 191 -5.31 8.68 10.82
C THR A 191 -3.89 9.22 11.00
N SER A 192 -2.98 8.99 10.05
CA SER A 192 -1.62 9.57 10.02
C SER A 192 -1.43 10.49 8.81
N SER A 193 -1.00 11.74 9.04
CA SER A 193 -1.00 12.81 8.03
C SER A 193 0.22 12.81 7.08
N ALA A 194 1.16 11.88 7.23
CA ALA A 194 2.47 11.95 6.57
C ALA A 194 2.71 10.90 5.48
N PHE A 195 1.84 9.88 5.35
CA PHE A 195 2.05 8.74 4.44
C PHE A 195 0.95 8.62 3.39
N GLN A 196 1.36 8.35 2.15
CA GLN A 196 0.45 8.06 1.05
C GLN A 196 0.37 6.56 0.83
N PHE A 197 -0.83 6.00 0.94
CA PHE A 197 -1.12 4.65 0.49
C PHE A 197 -1.77 4.73 -0.89
N GLY A 198 -1.13 4.12 -1.87
CA GLY A 198 -1.66 4.02 -3.22
C GLY A 198 -2.75 2.95 -3.21
N TRP A 199 -4.00 3.37 -3.40
CA TRP A 199 -5.10 2.43 -3.61
C TRP A 199 -5.44 2.46 -5.09
N GLU A 200 -5.01 1.45 -5.83
CA GLU A 200 -5.40 1.23 -7.22
C GLU A 200 -6.39 0.08 -7.29
N ALA A 201 -7.27 0.05 -8.28
CA ALA A 201 -8.17 -1.07 -8.51
C ALA A 201 -8.39 -1.16 -10.01
N SER A 202 -7.87 -2.21 -10.66
CA SER A 202 -8.03 -2.41 -12.08
C SER A 202 -8.98 -3.57 -12.38
N VAL A 203 -9.76 -3.38 -13.44
CA VAL A 203 -10.73 -4.33 -13.98
C VAL A 203 -10.15 -4.93 -15.24
N SER A 204 -9.46 -6.05 -15.03
CA SER A 204 -9.09 -7.11 -15.98
C SER A 204 -7.79 -7.75 -15.47
N ALA A 205 -7.89 -9.00 -15.03
CA ALA A 205 -6.81 -9.83 -14.49
C ALA A 205 -6.13 -9.30 -13.21
N LYS A 206 -6.59 -9.82 -12.06
CA LYS A 206 -6.01 -9.67 -10.70
C LYS A 206 -6.13 -8.26 -10.12
N CYS A 207 -7.22 -8.02 -9.38
CA CYS A 207 -7.39 -6.84 -8.54
C CYS A 207 -6.20 -6.68 -7.58
N LYS A 208 -5.53 -5.53 -7.67
CA LYS A 208 -4.46 -5.09 -6.77
C LYS A 208 -4.94 -3.84 -6.03
N PHE A 209 -5.64 -4.02 -4.90
CA PHE A 209 -6.04 -2.91 -4.02
C PHE A 209 -4.87 -2.52 -3.13
N ALA A 210 -4.17 -1.44 -3.52
CA ALA A 210 -2.73 -1.23 -3.31
C ALA A 210 -1.92 -2.29 -4.07
N GLN A 211 -0.62 -2.08 -4.35
CA GLN A 211 0.26 -3.14 -4.84
C GLN A 211 0.12 -4.36 -3.92
N MET A 212 -0.81 -5.29 -4.19
CA MET A 212 -1.27 -6.31 -3.24
C MET A 212 -1.77 -7.51 -4.02
N SER A 213 -0.94 -8.54 -4.07
CA SER A 213 -1.30 -9.86 -4.53
C SER A 213 -2.17 -10.60 -3.48
N THR A 214 -3.00 -11.50 -3.99
CA THR A 214 -3.77 -12.55 -3.31
C THR A 214 -5.03 -12.17 -2.51
N SER A 215 -6.17 -12.01 -3.21
CA SER A 215 -7.45 -12.59 -2.77
C SER A 215 -8.31 -12.92 -4.01
N THR A 216 -8.38 -14.20 -4.35
CA THR A 216 -9.01 -14.70 -5.59
C THR A 216 -10.53 -14.58 -5.60
N SER A 217 -11.19 -14.52 -4.45
CA SER A 217 -12.66 -14.44 -4.35
C SER A 217 -13.22 -13.04 -4.65
N ILE A 218 -12.47 -11.97 -4.36
CA ILE A 218 -12.94 -10.59 -4.56
C ILE A 218 -12.72 -10.12 -6.02
N THR A 219 -11.80 -10.77 -6.74
CA THR A 219 -11.46 -10.45 -8.13
C THR A 219 -12.66 -10.49 -9.10
N LYS A 220 -13.57 -11.45 -8.94
CA LYS A 220 -14.78 -11.58 -9.77
C LYS A 220 -15.77 -10.43 -9.53
N GLU A 221 -15.88 -9.90 -8.30
CA GLU A 221 -16.84 -8.83 -7.97
C GLU A 221 -16.39 -7.44 -8.47
N ILE A 222 -15.08 -7.20 -8.52
CA ILE A 222 -14.50 -5.93 -8.97
C ILE A 222 -14.43 -5.86 -10.51
N GLU A 223 -14.42 -7.00 -11.22
CA GLU A 223 -14.29 -7.08 -12.69
C GLU A 223 -15.39 -6.37 -13.51
N ASN A 224 -16.42 -5.79 -12.88
CA ASN A 224 -17.55 -5.13 -13.57
C ASN A 224 -17.57 -3.59 -13.49
N SER A 225 -16.54 -2.95 -12.91
CA SER A 225 -16.46 -1.47 -12.80
C SER A 225 -15.54 -0.83 -13.84
N SER A 226 -15.98 0.25 -14.50
CA SER A 226 -15.19 0.95 -15.53
C SER A 226 -13.89 1.58 -14.96
N PRO A 227 -12.76 1.60 -15.69
CA PRO A 227 -11.52 2.26 -15.29
C PRO A 227 -11.65 3.78 -15.02
N GLU A 228 -12.61 4.44 -15.66
CA GLU A 228 -12.80 5.91 -15.57
C GLU A 228 -13.38 6.36 -14.21
N THR A 229 -13.93 5.45 -13.42
CA THR A 229 -14.59 5.75 -12.14
C THR A 229 -13.65 5.80 -10.93
N TRP A 230 -12.32 5.74 -11.10
CA TRP A 230 -11.41 5.42 -9.99
C TRP A 230 -10.51 6.54 -9.49
N SER A 231 -10.45 7.69 -10.17
CA SER A 231 -9.58 8.80 -9.78
C SER A 231 -10.25 9.83 -8.87
N GLU A 232 -11.55 10.09 -9.03
CA GLU A 232 -12.30 11.10 -8.27
C GLU A 232 -13.75 10.64 -8.00
N GLU A 233 -14.35 11.08 -6.88
CA GLU A 233 -15.79 10.89 -6.66
C GLU A 233 -16.59 11.81 -7.61
N VAL A 234 -17.47 11.22 -8.41
CA VAL A 234 -18.41 11.96 -9.27
C VAL A 234 -19.82 11.73 -8.77
N GLU A 235 -20.59 12.82 -8.66
CA GLU A 235 -22.04 12.72 -8.43
C GLU A 235 -22.74 12.37 -9.74
N GLN A 236 -23.48 11.28 -9.74
CA GLN A 236 -24.33 10.84 -10.82
C GLN A 236 -25.79 10.91 -10.39
N THR A 237 -26.67 10.93 -11.39
CA THR A 237 -28.11 10.99 -11.19
C THR A 237 -28.75 9.93 -12.06
N ASP A 238 -29.67 9.16 -11.49
CA ASP A 238 -30.44 8.15 -12.21
C ASP A 238 -31.91 8.19 -11.75
N THR A 239 -32.77 7.47 -12.43
CA THR A 239 -34.22 7.46 -12.19
C THR A 239 -34.75 6.05 -12.06
N VAL A 240 -35.68 5.84 -11.14
CA VAL A 240 -36.42 4.59 -10.99
C VAL A 240 -37.92 4.86 -11.13
N LYS A 241 -38.60 3.99 -11.88
CA LYS A 241 -40.06 4.01 -12.00
C LYS A 241 -40.65 3.05 -10.97
N VAL A 242 -41.60 3.54 -10.17
CA VAL A 242 -42.32 2.76 -9.16
C VAL A 242 -43.81 2.80 -9.49
N VAL A 243 -44.44 1.64 -9.65
CA VAL A 243 -45.87 1.53 -9.95
C VAL A 243 -46.70 1.45 -8.66
N PRO A 244 -48.02 1.74 -8.71
CA PRO A 244 -48.87 1.65 -7.54
C PRO A 244 -48.84 0.26 -6.88
N GLY A 245 -48.81 0.23 -5.55
CA GLY A 245 -48.76 -0.97 -4.72
C GLY A 245 -47.36 -1.55 -4.50
N GLU A 246 -46.34 -1.11 -5.25
CA GLU A 246 -44.99 -1.64 -5.13
C GLU A 246 -44.15 -0.93 -4.07
N THR A 247 -43.29 -1.72 -3.43
CA THR A 247 -42.14 -1.25 -2.66
C THR A 247 -40.90 -1.44 -3.53
N VAL A 248 -40.06 -0.41 -3.61
CA VAL A 248 -38.79 -0.44 -4.34
C VAL A 248 -37.72 0.17 -3.46
N VAL A 249 -36.65 -0.59 -3.22
CA VAL A 249 -35.47 -0.13 -2.48
C VAL A 249 -34.26 -0.27 -3.37
N VAL A 250 -33.55 0.83 -3.58
CA VAL A 250 -32.36 0.91 -4.43
C VAL A 250 -31.12 0.81 -3.53
N TRP A 251 -30.28 -0.17 -3.83
CA TRP A 251 -29.04 -0.44 -3.11
C TRP A 251 -27.84 -0.21 -4.03
N GLN A 252 -26.79 0.40 -3.49
CA GLN A 252 -25.48 0.53 -4.12
C GLN A 252 -24.49 -0.39 -3.43
N ARG A 253 -23.68 -1.12 -4.21
CA ARG A 253 -22.56 -1.89 -3.64
C ARG A 253 -21.41 -0.95 -3.30
N VAL A 254 -20.90 -1.06 -2.08
CA VAL A 254 -19.82 -0.23 -1.54
C VAL A 254 -18.73 -1.13 -1.00
N PHE A 255 -17.47 -0.77 -1.25
CA PHE A 255 -16.32 -1.52 -0.78
C PHE A 255 -15.55 -0.68 0.23
N ILE A 256 -15.16 -1.30 1.34
CA ILE A 256 -14.40 -0.68 2.41
C ILE A 256 -13.07 -1.41 2.50
N GLY A 257 -12.00 -0.73 2.09
CA GLY A 257 -10.63 -1.18 2.28
C GLY A 257 -10.08 -0.64 3.59
N THR A 258 -9.44 -1.51 4.37
CA THR A 258 -8.70 -1.12 5.58
C THR A 258 -7.31 -1.72 5.57
N HIS A 259 -6.31 -0.91 5.87
CA HIS A 259 -4.91 -1.32 5.94
C HIS A 259 -4.15 -0.40 6.89
N LEU A 260 -3.50 -0.96 7.91
CA LEU A 260 -2.67 -0.23 8.88
C LEU A 260 -3.31 1.02 9.51
N GLY A 261 -4.60 0.96 9.85
CA GLY A 261 -5.30 2.12 10.42
C GLY A 261 -5.76 3.17 9.39
N HIS A 262 -5.46 2.95 8.11
CA HIS A 262 -6.03 3.69 6.99
C HIS A 262 -7.31 3.02 6.50
N LYS A 263 -8.28 3.83 6.09
CA LYS A 263 -9.54 3.37 5.53
C LYS A 263 -9.81 4.09 4.21
N ALA A 264 -10.20 3.33 3.20
CA ALA A 264 -10.69 3.87 1.94
C ALA A 264 -12.07 3.29 1.66
N VAL A 265 -13.00 4.13 1.19
CA VAL A 265 -14.33 3.68 0.76
C VAL A 265 -14.44 3.89 -0.75
N PHE A 266 -14.91 2.86 -1.45
CA PHE A 266 -15.20 2.93 -2.87
C PHE A 266 -16.70 2.75 -3.10
N GLN A 267 -17.30 3.72 -3.78
CA GLN A 267 -18.70 3.69 -4.18
C GLN A 267 -18.78 3.13 -5.61
N SER A 268 -19.29 1.91 -5.78
CA SER A 268 -19.34 1.30 -7.12
C SER A 268 -20.48 1.85 -7.98
N SER A 269 -20.39 1.64 -9.29
CA SER A 269 -21.52 1.85 -10.21
C SER A 269 -22.50 0.67 -10.25
N HIS A 270 -22.39 -0.28 -9.32
CA HIS A 270 -23.25 -1.46 -9.27
C HIS A 270 -24.43 -1.24 -8.33
N PHE A 271 -25.64 -1.41 -8.89
CA PHE A 271 -26.90 -1.22 -8.19
C PHE A 271 -27.79 -2.44 -8.32
N THR A 272 -28.65 -2.63 -7.33
CA THR A 272 -29.72 -3.62 -7.38
C THR A 272 -30.93 -3.14 -6.61
N HIS A 273 -32.09 -3.74 -6.87
CA HIS A 273 -33.34 -3.37 -6.25
C HIS A 273 -33.93 -4.53 -5.45
N THR A 274 -34.51 -4.22 -4.29
CA THR A 274 -35.33 -5.16 -3.52
C THR A 274 -36.75 -4.64 -3.37
N LYS A 275 -37.69 -5.56 -3.06
CA LYS A 275 -39.11 -5.24 -2.83
C LYS A 275 -39.47 -5.12 -1.35
N ASP A 276 -38.47 -5.18 -0.48
CA ASP A 276 -38.59 -5.15 0.96
C ASP A 276 -37.43 -4.33 1.52
N ILE A 277 -37.75 -3.38 2.40
CA ILE A 277 -36.80 -2.44 3.00
C ILE A 277 -35.89 -3.11 4.01
N ASP A 278 -36.37 -4.17 4.65
CA ASP A 278 -35.62 -4.92 5.66
C ASP A 278 -34.71 -5.98 5.02
N VAL A 279 -34.84 -6.21 3.72
CA VAL A 279 -34.07 -7.22 2.99
C VAL A 279 -32.97 -6.54 2.18
N LYS A 280 -31.73 -6.62 2.69
CA LYS A 280 -30.53 -6.33 1.92
C LYS A 280 -30.38 -7.34 0.77
N PRO A 281 -29.82 -6.95 -0.38
CA PRO A 281 -29.53 -7.89 -1.45
C PRO A 281 -28.54 -8.95 -0.97
N VAL A 282 -28.87 -10.23 -1.22
CA VAL A 282 -27.93 -11.34 -1.01
C VAL A 282 -26.91 -11.27 -2.14
N GLY A 283 -25.61 -11.25 -1.80
CA GLY A 283 -24.57 -11.31 -2.82
C GLY A 283 -24.78 -12.57 -3.66
N GLN A 284 -24.78 -12.45 -4.99
CA GLN A 284 -24.57 -13.62 -5.83
C GLN A 284 -23.14 -14.08 -5.59
N GLU A 285 -22.94 -14.99 -4.63
CA GLU A 285 -21.76 -15.84 -4.64
C GLU A 285 -21.81 -16.63 -5.93
N THR A 286 -21.07 -16.18 -6.94
CA THR A 286 -20.96 -16.87 -8.22
C THR A 286 -19.82 -17.88 -8.09
N ASP A 287 -20.20 -19.17 -8.00
CA ASP A 287 -19.32 -20.34 -8.14
C ASP A 287 -18.16 -20.11 -9.13
#